data_AF-A0A3R9UBI4-F1
#
_entry.id   AF-A0A3R9UBI4-F1
#
_cell.length_a   1.000
_cell.length_b   1.000
_cell.length_c   1.000
_cell.angle_alpha   90.00
_cell.angle_beta   90.00
_cell.angle_gamma   90.00
#
_symmetry.space_group_name_H-M   'P 1'
#
loop_
_entity.id
_entity.type
_entity.pdbx_description
1 polymer ?
#
loop_
_entity_poly.entity_id
_entity_poly.type
_entity_poly.pdbx_seq_one_letter_code
_entity_poly.pdbx_strand_id
1 'polypeptide(L)'
;MIYLSTERLIIRDHMKEDLLSMHALMSNKKVMYYLPSLRKTSLDETTLALQHAIDEANSEKRCKFFFAILDKSTEDYVGEIGLTVVNEDSVGKVMDLGYFIHEKYWGKGITTEAAKVVIEYAFSYLHTKEITAGCVVQNVNSEKIMKKLGMVKEAELSYIDKQLSNRVKYRLWKDEYEKQSKFVNSTD
;
A
#
# COMPACT_ATOMS: atom_id res chain seq x y z
N MET A 1 7.62 -0.95 16.72
CA MET A 1 7.73 -0.01 15.59
C MET A 1 8.51 -0.69 14.48
N ILE A 2 7.93 -0.80 13.29
CA ILE A 2 8.52 -1.40 12.09
C ILE A 2 9.27 -0.33 11.31
N TYR A 3 10.45 -0.71 10.80
CA TYR A 3 11.30 0.12 9.95
C TYR A 3 11.88 -0.75 8.85
N LEU A 4 11.58 -0.41 7.61
CA LEU A 4 12.08 -1.04 6.39
C LEU A 4 12.83 0.01 5.59
N SER A 5 13.81 -0.44 4.79
CA SER A 5 14.58 0.48 3.95
C SER A 5 14.92 -0.17 2.63
N THR A 6 14.99 0.65 1.59
CA THR A 6 15.39 0.27 0.23
C THR A 6 16.57 1.14 -0.20
N GLU A 7 16.95 1.12 -1.47
CA GLU A 7 17.98 2.03 -1.98
C GLU A 7 17.60 3.51 -1.75
N ARG A 8 16.35 3.89 -2.08
CA ARG A 8 15.93 5.29 -2.05
C ARG A 8 15.01 5.66 -0.89
N LEU A 9 14.40 4.68 -0.22
CA LEU A 9 13.26 4.93 0.67
C LEU A 9 13.48 4.42 2.08
N ILE A 10 12.88 5.13 3.03
CA ILE A 10 12.57 4.66 4.38
C ILE A 10 11.07 4.40 4.43
N ILE A 11 10.66 3.23 4.90
CA ILE A 11 9.26 2.87 5.10
C ILE A 11 9.09 2.49 6.57
N ARG A 12 8.32 3.27 7.34
CA ARG A 12 8.20 3.09 8.79
C ARG A 12 6.80 3.33 9.29
N ASP A 13 6.51 2.84 10.49
CA ASP A 13 5.28 3.24 11.20
C ASP A 13 5.19 4.77 11.34
N HIS A 14 3.97 5.26 11.38
CA HIS A 14 3.69 6.69 11.56
C HIS A 14 4.13 7.20 12.93
N MET A 15 4.50 8.48 12.97
CA MET A 15 4.85 9.20 14.18
C MET A 15 4.08 10.53 14.24
N LYS A 16 4.01 11.16 15.42
CA LYS A 16 3.18 12.37 15.63
C LYS A 16 3.59 13.51 14.71
N GLU A 17 4.87 13.57 14.37
CA GLU A 17 5.50 14.56 13.52
C GLU A 17 5.03 14.46 12.06
N ASP A 18 4.43 13.34 11.65
CA ASP A 18 3.92 13.16 10.29
C ASP A 18 2.65 13.97 10.01
N LEU A 19 1.99 14.55 11.02
CA LEU A 19 0.64 15.11 10.89
C LEU A 19 0.47 16.07 9.71
N LEU A 20 1.36 17.05 9.57
CA LEU A 20 1.26 18.05 8.51
C LEU A 20 1.52 17.45 7.12
N SER A 21 2.48 16.53 7.03
CA SER A 21 2.82 15.84 5.78
C SER A 21 1.72 14.88 5.35
N MET A 22 1.20 14.09 6.28
CA MET A 22 0.04 13.22 6.10
C MET A 22 -1.19 14.05 5.67
N HIS A 23 -1.43 15.20 6.29
CA HIS A 23 -2.54 16.08 5.91
C HIS A 23 -2.37 16.60 4.48
N ALA A 24 -1.17 17.03 4.10
CA ALA A 24 -0.88 17.50 2.75
C ALA A 24 -1.12 16.41 1.69
N LEU A 25 -0.86 15.14 2.03
CA LEU A 25 -1.18 14.00 1.17
C LEU A 25 -2.69 13.71 1.12
N MET A 26 -3.31 13.50 2.29
CA MET A 26 -4.68 13.00 2.40
C MET A 26 -5.74 14.04 2.04
N SER A 27 -5.42 15.33 2.08
CA SER A 27 -6.32 16.41 1.65
C SER A 27 -6.25 16.70 0.15
N ASN A 28 -5.19 16.24 -0.51
CA ASN A 28 -4.94 16.51 -1.91
C ASN A 28 -5.96 15.80 -2.82
N LYS A 29 -6.80 16.59 -3.48
CA LYS A 29 -7.86 16.09 -4.37
C LYS A 29 -7.34 15.25 -5.54
N LYS A 30 -6.13 15.53 -6.03
CA LYS A 30 -5.53 14.82 -7.15
C LYS A 30 -4.95 13.46 -6.72
N VAL A 31 -4.31 13.42 -5.55
CA VAL A 31 -3.85 12.15 -4.94
C VAL A 31 -5.03 11.25 -4.60
N MET A 32 -6.07 11.82 -3.99
CA MET A 32 -7.26 11.08 -3.52
C MET A 32 -8.36 10.96 -4.58
N TYR A 33 -8.08 11.26 -5.84
CA TYR A 33 -9.09 11.34 -6.91
C TYR A 33 -9.91 10.05 -7.05
N TYR A 34 -9.25 8.89 -7.01
CA TYR A 34 -9.90 7.58 -7.11
C TYR A 34 -10.39 7.02 -5.76
N LEU A 35 -10.12 7.72 -4.66
CA LEU A 35 -10.44 7.29 -3.30
C LEU A 35 -11.05 8.47 -2.51
N PRO A 36 -12.12 9.11 -3.03
CA PRO A 36 -12.66 10.33 -2.45
C PRO A 36 -13.21 10.14 -1.03
N SER A 37 -13.68 8.94 -0.70
CA SER A 37 -14.14 8.57 0.65
C SER A 37 -13.02 8.52 1.69
N LEU A 38 -11.77 8.37 1.26
CA LEU A 38 -10.61 8.33 2.15
C LEU A 38 -9.98 9.72 2.34
N ARG A 39 -10.32 10.70 1.51
CA ARG A 39 -9.79 12.07 1.57
C ARG A 39 -10.11 12.69 2.93
N LYS A 40 -9.13 13.35 3.54
CA LYS A 40 -9.25 14.05 4.82
C LYS A 40 -9.25 15.54 4.55
N THR A 41 -10.38 16.20 4.80
CA THR A 41 -10.61 17.59 4.40
C THR A 41 -10.24 18.61 5.46
N SER A 42 -10.11 18.17 6.72
CA SER A 42 -9.65 18.99 7.84
C SER A 42 -8.41 18.38 8.49
N LEU A 43 -7.69 19.23 9.24
CA LEU A 43 -6.56 18.77 10.05
C LEU A 43 -7.05 17.81 11.14
N ASP A 44 -8.20 18.08 11.76
CA ASP A 44 -8.79 17.21 12.80
C ASP A 44 -9.08 15.80 12.30
N GLU A 45 -9.65 15.66 11.11
CA GLU A 45 -9.87 14.34 10.48
C GLU A 45 -8.54 13.60 10.28
N THR A 46 -7.47 14.33 9.94
CA THR A 46 -6.14 13.76 9.74
C THR A 46 -5.48 13.41 11.07
N THR A 47 -5.64 14.24 12.10
CA THR A 47 -5.17 13.98 13.47
C THR A 47 -5.77 12.68 14.00
N LEU A 48 -7.07 12.47 13.81
CA LEU A 48 -7.75 11.23 14.18
C LEU A 48 -7.22 10.03 13.38
N ALA A 49 -7.02 10.19 12.08
CA ALA A 49 -6.46 9.12 11.24
C ALA A 49 -5.02 8.75 11.64
N LEU A 50 -4.19 9.74 11.94
CA LEU A 50 -2.82 9.55 12.42
C LEU A 50 -2.80 8.85 13.78
N GLN A 51 -3.65 9.28 14.71
CA GLN A 51 -3.75 8.64 16.03
C GLN A 51 -4.15 7.17 15.88
N HIS A 52 -5.15 6.86 15.04
CA HIS A 52 -5.51 5.48 14.76
C HIS A 52 -4.36 4.68 14.14
N ALA A 53 -3.57 5.25 13.24
CA ALA A 53 -2.42 4.57 12.65
C ALA A 53 -1.33 4.26 13.70
N ILE A 54 -1.09 5.18 14.63
CA ILE A 54 -0.14 4.99 15.75
C ILE A 54 -0.67 3.94 16.73
N ASP A 55 -1.95 3.99 17.10
CA ASP A 55 -2.57 3.03 18.02
C ASP A 55 -2.54 1.62 17.43
N GLU A 56 -2.87 1.49 16.15
CA GLU A 56 -2.82 0.23 15.40
C GLU A 56 -1.39 -0.32 15.32
N ALA A 57 -0.38 0.55 15.13
CA ALA A 57 1.02 0.14 15.12
C ALA A 57 1.52 -0.40 16.46
N ASN A 58 0.88 -0.01 17.57
CA ASN A 58 1.18 -0.46 18.93
C ASN A 58 0.27 -1.61 19.40
N SER A 59 -0.69 -2.04 18.59
CA SER A 59 -1.61 -3.11 18.92
C SER A 59 -0.94 -4.48 18.85
N GLU A 60 -1.15 -5.32 19.88
CA GLU A 60 -0.76 -6.74 19.85
C GLU A 60 -1.51 -7.54 18.76
N LYS A 61 -2.70 -7.07 18.38
CA LYS A 61 -3.55 -7.67 17.33
C LYS A 61 -3.63 -6.75 16.12
N ARG A 62 -2.48 -6.24 15.69
CA ARG A 62 -2.37 -5.35 14.53
C ARG A 62 -2.93 -6.02 13.28
N CYS A 63 -3.94 -5.39 12.68
CA CYS A 63 -4.59 -5.79 11.45
C CYS A 63 -4.31 -4.82 10.29
N LYS A 64 -3.81 -3.61 10.55
CA LYS A 64 -3.38 -2.67 9.49
C LYS A 64 -1.92 -2.28 9.65
N PHE A 65 -1.15 -2.56 8.61
CA PHE A 65 0.27 -2.29 8.48
C PHE A 65 0.48 -1.17 7.48
N PHE A 66 0.01 0.04 7.81
CA PHE A 66 0.21 1.25 7.01
C PHE A 66 1.39 2.05 7.52
N PHE A 67 2.26 2.42 6.60
CA PHE A 67 3.55 3.03 6.86
C PHE A 67 3.68 4.34 6.10
N ALA A 68 4.37 5.30 6.74
CA ALA A 68 4.91 6.47 6.06
C ALA A 68 6.10 6.06 5.19
N ILE A 69 6.18 6.64 3.99
CA ILE A 69 7.32 6.53 3.10
C ILE A 69 8.05 7.86 3.10
N LEU A 70 9.36 7.83 3.28
CA LEU A 70 10.24 8.99 3.20
C LEU A 70 11.32 8.76 2.15
N ASP A 71 11.67 9.81 1.42
CA ASP A 71 12.83 9.82 0.53
C ASP A 71 14.10 9.93 1.39
N LYS A 72 15.07 9.03 1.22
CA LYS A 72 16.31 9.02 2.01
C LYS A 72 17.19 10.25 1.77
N SER A 73 17.13 10.83 0.58
CA SER A 73 18.03 11.92 0.19
C SER A 73 17.53 13.28 0.66
N THR A 74 16.20 13.47 0.69
CA THR A 74 15.59 14.75 1.06
C THR A 74 14.85 14.72 2.39
N GLU A 75 14.65 13.54 2.98
CA GLU A 75 13.77 13.29 4.12
C GLU A 75 12.30 13.69 3.87
N ASP A 76 11.96 13.98 2.61
CA ASP A 76 10.61 14.36 2.23
C ASP A 76 9.63 13.21 2.47
N TYR A 77 8.46 13.55 2.99
CA TYR A 77 7.33 12.64 3.02
C TYR A 77 6.85 12.33 1.59
N VAL A 78 6.99 11.07 1.19
CA VAL A 78 6.64 10.58 -0.15
C VAL A 78 5.18 10.22 -0.25
N GLY A 79 4.66 9.58 0.80
CA GLY A 79 3.31 9.06 0.81
C GLY A 79 3.14 7.94 1.84
N GLU A 80 2.13 7.12 1.61
CA GLU A 80 1.78 5.98 2.45
C GLU A 80 1.66 4.70 1.63
N ILE A 81 2.02 3.59 2.26
CA ILE A 81 1.82 2.25 1.72
C ILE A 81 1.56 1.27 2.86
N GLY A 82 0.75 0.27 2.60
CA GLY A 82 0.51 -0.72 3.62
C GLY A 82 -0.40 -1.87 3.22
N LEU A 83 -0.59 -2.74 4.19
CA LEU A 83 -1.38 -3.95 4.06
C LEU A 83 -2.45 -4.00 5.14
N THR A 84 -3.67 -4.34 4.77
CA THR A 84 -4.77 -4.58 5.72
C THR A 84 -5.16 -6.04 5.70
N VAL A 85 -5.22 -6.69 6.87
CA VAL A 85 -5.76 -8.06 6.99
C VAL A 85 -7.24 -8.03 6.64
N VAL A 86 -7.62 -8.75 5.59
CA VAL A 86 -9.03 -8.87 5.14
C VAL A 86 -9.62 -10.24 5.44
N ASN A 87 -8.77 -11.25 5.63
CA ASN A 87 -9.15 -12.58 6.08
C ASN A 87 -7.96 -13.25 6.78
N GLU A 88 -8.23 -14.12 7.74
CA GLU A 88 -7.24 -14.96 8.42
C GLU A 88 -7.85 -16.31 8.76
N ASP A 89 -7.14 -17.38 8.40
CA ASP A 89 -7.47 -18.75 8.78
C ASP A 89 -6.20 -19.52 9.17
N SER A 90 -6.31 -20.83 9.38
CA SER A 90 -5.21 -21.68 9.82
C SER A 90 -4.02 -21.74 8.84
N VAL A 91 -4.22 -21.37 7.56
CA VAL A 91 -3.16 -21.38 6.54
C VAL A 91 -2.41 -20.05 6.51
N GLY A 92 -3.03 -18.95 6.99
CA GLY A 92 -2.42 -17.64 7.07
C GLY A 92 -3.34 -16.50 6.64
N LYS A 93 -2.76 -15.30 6.58
CA LYS A 93 -3.50 -14.06 6.31
C LYS A 93 -3.65 -13.78 4.82
N VAL A 94 -4.83 -13.30 4.44
CA VAL A 94 -5.06 -12.57 3.18
C VAL A 94 -4.98 -11.09 3.50
N MET A 95 -4.09 -10.37 2.81
CA MET A 95 -3.85 -8.96 3.07
C MET A 95 -4.07 -8.10 1.83
N ASP A 96 -4.79 -7.00 1.97
CA ASP A 96 -5.04 -6.05 0.89
C ASP A 96 -4.01 -4.92 0.88
N LEU A 97 -3.31 -4.75 -0.23
CA LEU A 97 -2.28 -3.73 -0.46
C LEU A 97 -2.91 -2.42 -0.92
N GLY A 98 -2.62 -1.34 -0.20
CA GLY A 98 -3.00 0.01 -0.56
C GLY A 98 -1.82 0.98 -0.51
N TYR A 99 -1.89 2.04 -1.32
CA TYR A 99 -0.87 3.08 -1.35
C TYR A 99 -1.42 4.43 -1.84
N PHE A 100 -0.83 5.51 -1.34
CA PHE A 100 -1.15 6.89 -1.68
C PHE A 100 0.16 7.67 -1.77
N ILE A 101 0.49 8.23 -2.94
CA ILE A 101 1.80 8.84 -3.16
C ILE A 101 1.61 10.27 -3.65
N HIS A 102 2.42 11.20 -3.17
CA HIS A 102 2.42 12.56 -3.70
C HIS A 102 2.75 12.57 -5.18
N GLU A 103 2.06 13.43 -5.93
CA GLU A 103 2.22 13.54 -7.38
C GLU A 103 3.69 13.72 -7.82
N LYS A 104 4.48 14.48 -7.05
CA LYS A 104 5.90 14.72 -7.35
C LYS A 104 6.75 13.44 -7.45
N TYR A 105 6.26 12.29 -6.98
CA TYR A 105 6.93 10.99 -7.04
C TYR A 105 6.32 10.00 -8.04
N TRP A 106 5.24 10.36 -8.73
CA TRP A 106 4.62 9.48 -9.72
C TRP A 106 5.53 9.23 -10.92
N GLY A 107 5.42 8.04 -11.52
CA GLY A 107 6.22 7.66 -12.69
C GLY A 107 7.70 7.36 -12.40
N LYS A 108 8.20 7.57 -11.18
CA LYS A 108 9.63 7.38 -10.79
C LYS A 108 9.96 5.98 -10.26
N GLY A 109 9.02 5.05 -10.30
CA GLY A 109 9.17 3.69 -9.77
C GLY A 109 9.10 3.58 -8.23
N ILE A 110 8.92 4.70 -7.52
CA ILE A 110 8.93 4.80 -6.06
C ILE A 110 7.88 3.89 -5.41
N THR A 111 6.64 3.90 -5.92
CA THR A 111 5.57 3.03 -5.38
C THR A 111 5.89 1.55 -5.55
N THR A 112 6.46 1.16 -6.68
CA THR A 112 6.83 -0.24 -6.95
C THR A 112 7.96 -0.69 -6.03
N GLU A 113 8.97 0.16 -5.80
CA GLU A 113 10.06 -0.11 -4.85
C GLU A 113 9.55 -0.28 -3.43
N ALA A 114 8.72 0.65 -2.94
CA ALA A 114 8.13 0.57 -1.61
C ALA A 114 7.24 -0.68 -1.46
N ALA A 115 6.42 -0.98 -2.48
CA ALA A 115 5.54 -2.14 -2.44
C ALA A 115 6.31 -3.46 -2.37
N LYS A 116 7.45 -3.58 -3.08
CA LYS A 116 8.27 -4.80 -3.05
C LYS A 116 8.74 -5.14 -1.63
N VAL A 117 9.30 -4.18 -0.90
CA VAL A 117 9.81 -4.44 0.46
C VAL A 117 8.67 -4.69 1.47
N VAL A 118 7.51 -4.03 1.29
CA VAL A 118 6.32 -4.28 2.13
C VAL A 118 5.73 -5.68 1.87
N ILE A 119 5.68 -6.11 0.62
CA ILE A 119 5.25 -7.47 0.23
C ILE A 119 6.21 -8.52 0.79
N GLU A 120 7.51 -8.31 0.63
CA GLU A 120 8.55 -9.18 1.17
C GLU A 120 8.41 -9.33 2.69
N TYR A 121 8.23 -8.20 3.39
CA TYR A 121 8.01 -8.20 4.84
C TYR A 121 6.77 -9.01 5.23
N ALA A 122 5.67 -8.87 4.49
CA ALA A 122 4.42 -9.59 4.79
C ALA A 122 4.57 -11.11 4.63
N PHE A 123 5.13 -11.56 3.51
CA PHE A 123 5.35 -12.99 3.29
C PHE A 123 6.37 -13.61 4.23
N SER A 124 7.36 -12.83 4.67
CA SER A 124 8.44 -13.30 5.56
C SER A 124 8.04 -13.31 7.02
N TYR A 125 7.31 -12.30 7.49
CA TYR A 125 7.13 -12.05 8.92
C TYR A 125 5.67 -12.02 9.39
N LEU A 126 4.70 -11.80 8.50
CA LEU A 126 3.29 -11.62 8.92
C LEU A 126 2.42 -12.88 8.77
N HIS A 127 3.03 -14.01 8.38
CA HIS A 127 2.32 -15.25 8.07
C HIS A 127 1.24 -15.03 6.99
N THR A 128 1.58 -14.24 5.98
CA THR A 128 0.72 -13.93 4.84
C THR A 128 0.78 -15.06 3.83
N LYS A 129 -0.39 -15.54 3.37
CA LYS A 129 -0.49 -16.53 2.29
C LYS A 129 -0.82 -15.89 0.95
N GLU A 130 -1.52 -14.76 0.96
CA GLU A 130 -2.02 -14.07 -0.23
C GLU A 130 -2.02 -12.56 -0.01
N ILE A 131 -1.60 -11.82 -1.03
CA ILE A 131 -1.75 -10.37 -1.10
C ILE A 131 -2.73 -10.04 -2.22
N THR A 132 -3.78 -9.29 -1.90
CA THR A 132 -4.73 -8.74 -2.86
C THR A 132 -4.45 -7.26 -3.10
N ALA A 133 -4.89 -6.75 -4.23
CA ALA A 133 -4.96 -5.32 -4.50
C ALA A 133 -6.06 -5.07 -5.53
N GLY A 134 -6.66 -3.89 -5.52
CA GLY A 134 -7.67 -3.55 -6.50
C GLY A 134 -7.79 -2.06 -6.76
N CYS A 135 -8.16 -1.72 -7.99
CA CYS A 135 -8.41 -0.35 -8.39
C CYS A 135 -9.58 -0.27 -9.38
N VAL A 136 -10.09 0.93 -9.59
CA VAL A 136 -11.00 1.19 -10.72
C VAL A 136 -10.22 1.06 -12.04
N VAL A 137 -10.86 0.60 -13.11
CA VAL A 137 -10.22 0.40 -14.43
C VAL A 137 -9.61 1.68 -14.98
N GLN A 138 -10.16 2.84 -14.62
CA GLN A 138 -9.63 4.15 -15.02
C GLN A 138 -8.29 4.48 -14.35
N ASN A 139 -7.97 3.86 -13.21
CA ASN A 139 -6.71 4.04 -12.51
C ASN A 139 -5.62 3.12 -13.11
N VAL A 140 -5.31 3.36 -14.39
CA VAL A 140 -4.33 2.59 -15.18
C VAL A 140 -2.96 2.55 -14.51
N ASN A 141 -2.58 3.60 -13.77
CA ASN A 141 -1.28 3.66 -13.09
C ASN A 141 -1.21 2.68 -11.91
N SER A 142 -2.28 2.57 -11.11
CA SER A 142 -2.35 1.56 -10.04
C SER A 142 -2.34 0.15 -10.62
N GLU A 143 -3.07 -0.09 -11.71
CA GLU A 143 -3.05 -1.39 -12.40
C GLU A 143 -1.66 -1.75 -12.93
N LYS A 144 -0.93 -0.78 -13.52
CA LYS A 144 0.46 -0.97 -13.96
C LYS A 144 1.38 -1.34 -12.80
N ILE A 145 1.18 -0.78 -11.61
CA ILE A 145 1.96 -1.14 -10.42
C ILE A 145 1.67 -2.59 -10.03
N MET A 146 0.40 -3.01 -9.96
CA MET A 146 0.04 -4.41 -9.65
C MET A 146 0.69 -5.39 -10.63
N LYS A 147 0.67 -5.09 -11.93
CA LYS A 147 1.36 -5.89 -12.96
C LYS A 147 2.88 -5.95 -12.75
N LYS A 148 3.52 -4.81 -12.43
CA LYS A 148 4.98 -4.74 -12.16
C LYS A 148 5.39 -5.49 -10.89
N LEU A 149 4.46 -5.71 -9.96
CA LEU A 149 4.66 -6.51 -8.75
C LEU A 149 4.46 -8.00 -8.99
N GLY A 150 4.22 -8.42 -10.24
CA GLY A 150 4.00 -9.83 -10.58
C GLY A 150 2.64 -10.37 -10.12
N MET A 151 1.70 -9.49 -9.76
CA MET A 151 0.36 -9.90 -9.37
C MET A 151 -0.46 -10.35 -10.59
N VAL A 152 -1.33 -11.34 -10.38
CA VAL A 152 -2.19 -11.92 -11.41
C VAL A 152 -3.59 -11.30 -11.31
N LYS A 153 -4.18 -10.90 -12.44
CA LYS A 153 -5.56 -10.40 -12.50
C LYS A 153 -6.53 -11.54 -12.16
N GLU A 154 -7.32 -11.35 -11.12
CA GLU A 154 -8.25 -12.36 -10.60
C GLU A 154 -9.67 -12.13 -11.11
N ALA A 155 -10.11 -10.87 -11.15
CA ALA A 155 -11.46 -10.51 -11.53
C ALA A 155 -11.53 -9.12 -12.16
N GLU A 156 -12.58 -8.92 -12.97
CA GLU A 156 -13.08 -7.61 -13.36
C GLU A 156 -14.56 -7.55 -12.99
N LEU A 157 -14.89 -6.64 -12.07
CA LEU A 157 -16.24 -6.49 -11.53
C LEU A 157 -16.91 -5.29 -12.20
N SER A 158 -18.03 -5.56 -12.86
CA SER A 158 -18.94 -4.55 -13.42
C SER A 158 -20.22 -4.52 -12.60
N TYR A 159 -20.52 -3.38 -11.97
CA TYR A 159 -21.77 -3.20 -11.22
C TYR A 159 -22.78 -2.43 -12.06
N ILE A 160 -23.93 -3.05 -12.35
CA ILE A 160 -25.05 -2.47 -13.09
C ILE A 160 -26.03 -1.85 -12.10
N ASP A 161 -25.64 -0.78 -11.37
CA ASP A 161 -26.54 0.32 -11.02
C ASP A 161 -25.84 1.39 -10.17
N LYS A 162 -25.82 2.62 -10.69
CA LYS A 162 -25.65 3.92 -10.01
C LYS A 162 -24.47 4.12 -9.05
N GLN A 163 -23.25 3.85 -9.53
CA GLN A 163 -22.06 4.73 -9.43
C GLN A 163 -20.88 3.97 -10.07
N LEU A 164 -20.87 3.97 -11.40
CA LEU A 164 -20.02 3.10 -12.22
C LEU A 164 -18.54 3.44 -12.08
N SER A 165 -17.77 2.51 -11.54
CA SER A 165 -16.38 2.32 -11.96
C SER A 165 -16.10 0.82 -11.96
N ASN A 166 -15.96 0.22 -13.14
CA ASN A 166 -15.49 -1.18 -13.24
C ASN A 166 -14.23 -1.30 -12.40
N ARG A 167 -14.11 -2.35 -11.61
CA ARG A 167 -12.93 -2.58 -10.77
C ARG A 167 -12.18 -3.80 -11.25
N VAL A 168 -10.86 -3.71 -11.20
CA VAL A 168 -9.98 -4.86 -11.38
C VAL A 168 -9.45 -5.29 -10.03
N LYS A 169 -9.42 -6.59 -9.79
CA LYS A 169 -8.80 -7.20 -8.61
C LYS A 169 -7.60 -8.03 -9.07
N TYR A 170 -6.51 -7.89 -8.34
CA TYR A 170 -5.27 -8.63 -8.53
C TYR A 170 -4.93 -9.37 -7.24
N ARG A 171 -4.20 -10.48 -7.39
CA ARG A 171 -3.70 -11.28 -6.28
C ARG A 171 -2.24 -11.71 -6.51
N LEU A 172 -1.57 -12.06 -5.43
CA LEU A 172 -0.25 -12.68 -5.44
C LEU A 172 -0.19 -13.70 -4.30
N TRP A 173 -0.04 -14.99 -4.64
CA TRP A 173 0.20 -16.03 -3.64
C TRP A 173 1.66 -16.05 -3.20
N LYS A 174 1.91 -16.47 -1.96
CA LYS A 174 3.28 -16.62 -1.44
C LYS A 174 4.14 -17.53 -2.33
N ASP A 175 3.61 -18.68 -2.75
CA ASP A 175 4.34 -19.61 -3.62
C ASP A 175 4.65 -19.03 -5.01
N GLU A 176 3.76 -18.19 -5.55
CA GLU A 176 3.99 -17.48 -6.81
C GLU A 176 5.11 -16.46 -6.64
N TYR A 177 5.09 -15.70 -5.55
CA TYR A 177 6.14 -14.75 -5.19
C TYR A 177 7.51 -15.43 -5.02
N GLU A 178 7.58 -16.54 -4.28
CA GLU A 178 8.84 -17.27 -4.06
C GLU A 178 9.44 -17.83 -5.36
N LYS A 179 8.60 -18.28 -6.30
CA LYS A 179 9.05 -18.72 -7.63
C LYS A 179 9.61 -17.55 -8.44
N GLN A 180 8.93 -16.40 -8.41
CA GLN A 180 9.40 -15.19 -9.11
C GLN A 180 10.76 -14.71 -8.57
N SER A 181 10.93 -14.69 -7.24
CA SER A 181 12.18 -14.26 -6.61
C SER A 181 13.36 -15.19 -6.91
N LYS A 182 13.13 -16.51 -6.98
CA LYS A 182 14.18 -17.49 -7.35
C LYS A 182 14.64 -17.35 -8.80
N PHE A 183 13.74 -16.99 -9.72
CA PHE A 183 14.08 -16.79 -11.13
C PHE A 183 14.94 -15.55 -11.36
N VAL A 184 14.73 -14.47 -10.59
CA VAL A 184 15.55 -13.25 -10.69
C VAL A 184 16.97 -13.51 -10.19
N ASN A 185 17.11 -14.20 -9.05
CA ASN A 185 18.41 -14.50 -8.44
C ASN A 185 19.22 -15.60 -9.16
N SER A 186 18.67 -16.29 -10.17
CA SER A 186 19.39 -17.30 -10.95
C SER A 186 19.87 -16.78 -12.31
N THR A 187 19.68 -15.49 -12.59
CA THR A 187 20.09 -14.83 -13.85
C THR A 187 21.13 -13.72 -13.65
N ASP A 188 21.62 -13.55 -12.43
CA ASP A 188 22.80 -12.75 -12.06
C ASP A 188 24.01 -13.66 -11.81
#